data_AF-A0A8R7JUT0-F1
#
_entry.id   AF-A0A8R7JUT0-F1
#
_cell.length_a   1.000
_cell.length_b   1.000
_cell.length_c   1.000
_cell.angle_alpha   90.00
_cell.angle_beta   90.00
_cell.angle_gamma   90.00
#
_symmetry.space_group_name_H-M   'P 1'
#
loop_
_entity.id
_entity.type
_entity.pdbx_description
1 polymer ?
#
loop_
_entity_poly.entity_id
_entity_poly.type
_entity_poly.pdbx_seq_one_letter_code
_entity_poly.pdbx_strand_id
1 'polypeptide(L)'
;MGEGAYSAGMLEPTLKRRWEAPVELMDISIAKSEARAYGLVRSDCSTNALDHLLKLQVTWLREPFYLSEKRNVLSSVGFGVEARMGSDLLGSTSYDTTCYSTVGPTCEVAFSKGSILTSFGVTFEPENNTFWENSPCSYGMVVESSWYNFSEEDRRGYEVLSNKYSRGVPVVLDFAFRDGSCPYADGSVRPGYRCVNGNSSCVNATSAEGYFCKCWEHYDGNPYIPNGCQDINECELREQNTDLRDLYPCDGICKNRLGGYDCRCKPGMKGDAIKGTCTEKFPLAAKVVV
;
A
#
# COMPACT_ATOMS: atom_id res chain seq x y z
N MET A 1 20.13 -8.47 3.36
CA MET A 1 21.22 -7.49 3.42
C MET A 1 22.56 -8.04 2.92
N GLY A 2 22.67 -8.50 1.66
CA GLY A 2 23.99 -8.79 1.07
C GLY A 2 24.50 -7.58 0.29
N GLU A 3 25.61 -6.98 0.71
CA GLU A 3 26.39 -6.08 -0.15
C GLU A 3 27.40 -6.90 -0.93
N GLY A 4 27.44 -6.74 -2.26
CA GLY A 4 28.37 -7.44 -3.14
C GLY A 4 28.93 -6.49 -4.19
N ALA A 5 30.25 -6.33 -4.20
CA ALA A 5 30.95 -5.66 -5.29
C ALA A 5 31.30 -6.70 -6.38
N TYR A 6 31.09 -6.36 -7.64
CA TYR A 6 31.42 -7.20 -8.79
C TYR A 6 32.42 -6.45 -9.68
N SER A 7 33.36 -7.19 -10.26
CA SER A 7 34.25 -6.72 -11.33
C SER A 7 34.08 -7.68 -12.51
N ALA A 8 34.03 -7.14 -13.73
CA ALA A 8 33.61 -7.81 -14.97
C ALA A 8 34.52 -8.95 -15.48
N GLY A 9 35.34 -9.57 -14.61
CA GLY A 9 36.34 -10.57 -14.97
C GLY A 9 36.16 -11.96 -14.35
N MET A 10 35.10 -12.25 -13.59
CA MET A 10 34.93 -13.57 -12.94
C MET A 10 33.60 -14.23 -13.29
N LEU A 11 33.69 -15.25 -14.14
CA LEU A 11 32.62 -16.16 -14.52
C LEU A 11 32.37 -17.16 -13.37
N GLU A 12 31.89 -16.70 -12.21
CA GLU A 12 31.20 -17.52 -11.19
C GLU A 12 30.63 -16.62 -10.06
N PRO A 13 29.30 -16.62 -9.80
CA PRO A 13 28.69 -15.71 -8.84
C PRO A 13 28.88 -16.24 -7.41
N THR A 14 30.01 -15.94 -6.77
CA THR A 14 30.13 -16.08 -5.32
C THR A 14 29.51 -14.86 -4.64
N LEU A 15 28.20 -14.90 -4.39
CA LEU A 15 27.51 -14.02 -3.43
C LEU A 15 28.13 -14.28 -2.04
N LYS A 16 29.24 -13.59 -1.73
CA LYS A 16 30.10 -13.88 -0.56
C LYS A 16 29.43 -13.67 0.80
N ARG A 17 28.23 -13.08 0.86
CA ARG A 17 27.52 -12.84 2.13
C ARG A 17 26.01 -12.66 1.89
N ARG A 18 25.23 -13.72 2.14
CA ARG A 18 23.78 -13.62 2.27
C ARG A 18 23.47 -13.18 3.69
N TRP A 19 22.78 -12.06 3.83
CA TRP A 19 22.23 -11.67 5.11
C TRP A 19 20.73 -11.51 4.97
N GLU A 20 20.01 -11.89 6.01
CA GLU A 20 18.57 -11.73 6.09
C GLU A 20 18.28 -10.64 7.11
N ALA A 21 17.31 -9.80 6.82
CA ALA A 21 16.88 -8.75 7.73
C ALA A 21 15.35 -8.66 7.71
N PRO A 22 14.74 -8.31 8.86
CA PRO A 22 13.31 -8.14 8.93
C PRO A 22 12.87 -6.99 8.01
N VAL A 23 11.75 -7.18 7.33
CA VAL A 23 11.06 -6.09 6.62
C VAL A 23 10.47 -5.16 7.66
N GLU A 24 10.82 -3.87 7.59
CA GLU A 24 10.33 -2.86 8.53
C GLU A 24 8.95 -2.37 8.11
N LEU A 25 7.99 -2.44 9.04
CA LEU A 25 6.62 -1.96 8.85
C LEU A 25 6.53 -0.45 9.08
N MET A 26 5.85 0.26 8.18
CA MET A 26 5.54 1.69 8.30
C MET A 26 4.24 1.90 9.06
N ASP A 27 3.17 1.28 8.56
CA ASP A 27 1.82 1.36 9.13
C ASP A 27 0.97 0.16 8.71
N ILE A 28 -0.16 -0.03 9.41
CA ILE A 28 -1.17 -1.03 9.07
C ILE A 28 -2.56 -0.42 9.15
N SER A 29 -3.36 -0.67 8.12
CA SER A 29 -4.77 -0.27 8.04
C SER A 29 -5.66 -1.51 8.05
N ILE A 30 -6.17 -1.83 9.23
CA ILE A 30 -7.07 -2.97 9.42
C ILE A 30 -8.37 -2.80 8.62
N ALA A 31 -8.91 -1.58 8.55
CA ALA A 31 -10.13 -1.28 7.80
C ALA A 31 -9.99 -1.51 6.28
N LYS A 32 -8.77 -1.37 5.75
CA LYS A 32 -8.46 -1.56 4.32
C LYS A 32 -7.87 -2.95 4.01
N SER A 33 -7.49 -3.73 5.02
CA SER A 33 -6.72 -4.95 4.87
C SER A 33 -5.37 -4.72 4.16
N GLU A 34 -4.75 -3.57 4.44
CA GLU A 34 -3.50 -3.11 3.84
C GLU A 34 -2.45 -2.81 4.91
N ALA A 35 -1.18 -2.96 4.55
CA ALA A 35 -0.04 -2.59 5.35
C ALA A 35 1.00 -1.89 4.46
N ARG A 36 1.78 -0.96 5.01
CA ARG A 36 2.92 -0.36 4.33
C ARG A 36 4.20 -0.81 4.97
N ALA A 37 5.19 -1.11 4.14
CA ALA A 37 6.51 -1.49 4.59
C ALA A 37 7.58 -0.77 3.77
N TYR A 38 8.77 -0.63 4.32
CA TYR A 38 9.91 -0.12 3.56
C TYR A 38 10.45 -1.21 2.62
N GLY A 39 10.25 -1.01 1.32
CA GLY A 39 10.92 -1.74 0.25
C GLY A 39 12.24 -1.07 -0.13
N LEU A 40 13.18 -1.82 -0.68
CA LEU A 40 14.51 -1.29 -0.96
C LEU A 40 14.71 -0.99 -2.45
N VAL A 41 15.58 -0.03 -2.71
CA VAL A 41 15.96 0.40 -4.05
C VAL A 41 17.15 -0.43 -4.49
N ARG A 42 16.97 -1.24 -5.54
CA ARG A 42 18.09 -1.91 -6.20
C ARG A 42 18.88 -0.88 -6.98
N SER A 43 20.21 -0.91 -6.87
CA SER A 43 21.09 0.01 -7.57
C SER A 43 22.24 -0.70 -8.26
N ASP A 44 22.66 -0.13 -9.38
CA ASP A 44 23.89 -0.44 -10.08
C ASP A 44 24.63 0.87 -10.31
N CYS A 45 25.76 1.04 -9.64
CA CYS A 45 26.53 2.28 -9.66
C CYS A 45 27.94 2.01 -10.19
N SER A 46 28.27 2.62 -11.32
CA SER A 46 29.58 2.52 -11.97
C SER A 46 30.65 3.26 -11.16
N THR A 47 31.71 2.56 -10.75
CA THR A 47 32.92 3.19 -10.17
C THR A 47 33.92 3.59 -11.25
N ASN A 48 33.87 2.92 -12.40
CA ASN A 48 34.46 3.31 -13.68
C ASN A 48 33.64 2.68 -14.82
N ALA A 49 34.09 2.76 -16.07
CA ALA A 49 33.33 2.27 -17.22
C ALA A 49 33.10 0.73 -17.24
N LEU A 50 33.88 -0.04 -16.48
CA LEU A 50 33.86 -1.52 -16.45
C LEU A 50 33.52 -2.09 -15.07
N ASP A 51 33.72 -1.34 -13.99
CA ASP A 51 33.48 -1.81 -12.61
C ASP A 51 32.28 -1.13 -11.98
N HIS A 52 31.48 -1.93 -11.27
CA HIS A 52 30.17 -1.55 -10.77
C HIS A 52 29.98 -2.01 -9.31
N LEU A 53 29.32 -1.16 -8.52
CA LEU A 53 28.82 -1.50 -7.19
C LEU A 53 27.34 -1.85 -7.30
N LEU A 54 27.01 -3.11 -7.03
CA LEU A 54 25.65 -3.61 -7.11
C LEU A 54 25.02 -3.74 -5.72
N LYS A 55 23.79 -3.24 -5.57
CA LYS A 55 22.94 -3.48 -4.41
C LYS A 55 21.71 -4.25 -4.87
N LEU A 56 21.70 -5.55 -4.62
CA LEU A 56 20.60 -6.44 -5.00
C LEU A 56 19.83 -6.92 -3.76
N GLN A 57 18.50 -7.02 -3.88
CA GLN A 57 17.67 -7.57 -2.83
C GLN A 57 16.38 -8.21 -3.35
N VAL A 58 15.97 -9.27 -2.65
CA VAL A 58 14.62 -9.84 -2.71
C VAL A 58 13.97 -9.70 -1.34
N THR A 59 12.71 -9.34 -1.35
CA THR A 59 11.82 -9.28 -0.20
C THR A 59 11.07 -10.60 -0.12
N TRP A 60 11.02 -11.20 1.06
CA TRP A 60 10.21 -12.38 1.37
C TRP A 60 9.16 -12.00 2.40
N LEU A 61 7.90 -12.17 2.05
CA LEU A 61 6.75 -11.90 2.89
C LEU A 61 6.28 -13.20 3.52
N ARG A 62 5.94 -13.11 4.80
CA ARG A 62 5.26 -14.19 5.51
C ARG A 62 3.76 -13.94 5.51
N GLU A 63 2.99 -15.02 5.52
CA GLU A 63 1.56 -14.94 5.73
C GLU A 63 1.25 -14.12 6.99
N PRO A 64 0.23 -13.25 6.95
CA PRO A 64 -0.82 -13.15 5.91
C PRO A 64 -0.52 -12.18 4.75
N PHE A 65 0.70 -11.64 4.63
CA PHE A 65 1.00 -10.55 3.72
C PHE A 65 1.40 -10.99 2.31
N TYR A 66 1.04 -10.20 1.31
CA TYR A 66 1.47 -10.32 -0.08
C TYR A 66 1.49 -8.94 -0.75
N LEU A 67 2.25 -8.78 -1.83
CA LEU A 67 2.37 -7.51 -2.54
C LEU A 67 1.02 -7.07 -3.13
N SER A 68 0.62 -5.82 -2.89
CA SER A 68 -0.60 -5.27 -3.49
C SER A 68 -0.34 -4.84 -4.94
N GLU A 69 -0.74 -5.65 -5.92
CA GLU A 69 -0.52 -5.36 -7.34
C GLU A 69 -1.15 -4.02 -7.78
N LYS A 70 -2.28 -3.64 -7.20
CA LYS A 70 -3.04 -2.43 -7.59
C LYS A 70 -2.47 -1.14 -7.01
N ARG A 71 -1.73 -1.26 -5.92
CA ARG A 71 -1.25 -0.12 -5.13
C ARG A 71 0.22 0.17 -5.33
N ASN A 72 0.93 -0.71 -6.01
CA ASN A 72 2.34 -0.55 -6.32
C ASN A 72 2.58 -0.52 -7.83
N VAL A 73 3.75 0.01 -8.19
CA VAL A 73 4.29 0.04 -9.55
C VAL A 73 5.75 -0.42 -9.51
N LEU A 74 6.25 -0.91 -10.64
CA LEU A 74 7.67 -1.04 -10.88
C LEU A 74 8.17 0.29 -11.47
N SER A 75 9.13 0.90 -10.79
CA SER A 75 9.78 2.13 -11.24
C SER A 75 11.27 1.89 -11.45
N SER A 76 11.81 2.44 -12.54
CA SER A 76 13.25 2.48 -12.80
C SER A 76 13.72 3.88 -13.13
N VAL A 77 14.97 4.16 -12.76
CA VAL A 77 15.64 5.44 -13.00
C VAL A 77 17.02 5.17 -13.57
N GLY A 78 17.36 5.86 -14.65
CA GLY A 78 18.62 5.67 -15.36
C GLY A 78 18.42 5.79 -16.87
N PHE A 79 19.48 5.57 -17.62
CA PHE A 79 19.43 5.63 -19.08
C PHE A 79 19.62 4.22 -19.64
N GLY A 80 18.66 3.73 -20.43
CA GLY A 80 18.74 2.40 -21.02
C GLY A 80 18.54 1.25 -20.03
N VAL A 81 17.92 1.51 -18.86
CA VAL A 81 17.67 0.48 -17.85
C VAL A 81 16.40 -0.30 -18.18
N GLU A 82 16.55 -1.61 -18.33
CA GLU A 82 15.46 -2.58 -18.38
C GLU A 82 15.27 -3.22 -16.99
N ALA A 83 14.47 -2.60 -16.14
CA ALA A 83 14.11 -3.17 -14.85
C ALA A 83 13.06 -4.26 -15.01
N ARG A 84 13.30 -5.42 -14.41
CA ARG A 84 12.41 -6.58 -14.40
C ARG A 84 12.05 -6.92 -12.96
N MET A 85 10.79 -7.13 -12.65
CA MET A 85 10.34 -7.62 -11.35
C MET A 85 10.06 -9.12 -11.43
N GLY A 86 10.54 -9.86 -10.43
CA GLY A 86 10.29 -11.29 -10.31
C GLY A 86 10.54 -11.79 -8.89
N SER A 87 10.29 -13.08 -8.67
CA SER A 87 10.44 -13.74 -7.37
C SER A 87 11.87 -14.17 -7.02
N ASP A 88 12.82 -14.06 -7.96
CA ASP A 88 14.22 -14.48 -7.77
C ASP A 88 15.22 -13.36 -8.21
N LEU A 89 16.39 -13.37 -7.58
CA LEU A 89 17.48 -12.40 -7.77
C LEU A 89 18.21 -12.56 -9.11
N LEU A 90 18.23 -13.77 -9.66
CA LEU A 90 19.12 -14.17 -10.76
C LEU A 90 18.43 -14.32 -12.12
N GLY A 91 17.22 -13.80 -12.27
CA GLY A 91 16.56 -13.76 -13.57
C GLY A 91 16.05 -15.13 -14.02
N SER A 92 15.09 -15.69 -13.28
CA SER A 92 14.16 -16.67 -13.85
C SER A 92 13.55 -16.08 -15.13
N THR A 93 13.33 -16.90 -16.15
CA THR A 93 12.68 -16.52 -17.42
C THR A 93 11.19 -16.16 -17.26
N SER A 94 10.61 -16.29 -16.07
CA SER A 94 9.25 -15.85 -15.73
C SER A 94 9.28 -14.52 -14.97
N TYR A 95 9.52 -13.41 -15.67
CA TYR A 95 9.35 -12.08 -15.09
C TYR A 95 7.87 -11.70 -15.12
N ASP A 96 7.36 -11.18 -14.00
CA ASP A 96 5.96 -10.79 -13.90
C ASP A 96 5.71 -9.42 -14.52
N THR A 97 6.73 -8.54 -14.56
CA THR A 97 6.60 -7.17 -15.07
C THR A 97 7.96 -6.58 -15.48
N THR A 98 8.00 -5.85 -16.59
CA THR A 98 9.23 -5.21 -17.11
C THR A 98 9.00 -3.73 -17.42
N CYS A 99 10.00 -2.89 -17.11
CA CYS A 99 10.01 -1.45 -17.33
C CYS A 99 11.29 -1.02 -18.05
N TYR A 100 11.16 -0.38 -19.21
CA TYR A 100 12.27 0.08 -20.05
C TYR A 100 12.38 1.61 -20.05
N SER A 101 13.53 2.14 -19.65
CA SER A 101 13.85 3.58 -19.64
C SER A 101 14.66 4.01 -20.88
N THR A 102 14.13 3.74 -22.09
CA THR A 102 14.81 4.05 -23.37
C THR A 102 14.54 5.45 -23.90
N VAL A 103 13.35 6.01 -23.60
CA VAL A 103 12.91 7.31 -24.14
C VAL A 103 13.17 8.46 -23.16
N GLY A 104 13.36 8.15 -21.87
CA GLY A 104 13.56 9.14 -20.81
C GLY A 104 14.29 8.56 -19.61
N PRO A 105 14.62 9.38 -18.61
CA PRO A 105 15.43 8.98 -17.45
C PRO A 105 14.69 8.05 -16.49
N THR A 106 13.39 7.79 -16.72
CA THR A 106 12.54 6.99 -15.85
C THR A 106 11.58 6.13 -16.63
N CYS A 107 11.20 5.01 -16.03
CA CYS A 107 10.05 4.21 -16.46
C CYS A 107 9.19 3.89 -15.24
N GLU A 108 7.87 3.88 -15.41
CA GLU A 108 6.93 3.38 -14.42
C GLU A 108 5.89 2.48 -15.10
N VAL A 109 5.64 1.31 -14.52
CA VAL A 109 4.68 0.34 -15.05
C VAL A 109 3.88 -0.30 -13.92
N ALA A 110 2.57 -0.39 -14.11
CA ALA A 110 1.67 -1.08 -13.17
C ALA A 110 1.76 -2.60 -13.33
N PHE A 111 1.53 -3.33 -12.25
CA PHE A 111 1.52 -4.79 -12.29
C PHE A 111 0.27 -5.32 -13.00
N SER A 112 0.44 -6.36 -13.82
CA SER A 112 -0.68 -7.09 -14.40
C SER A 112 -1.39 -7.91 -13.32
N LYS A 113 -2.73 -7.95 -13.36
CA LYS A 113 -3.51 -8.76 -12.42
C LYS A 113 -3.20 -10.24 -12.61
N GLY A 114 -2.90 -10.96 -11.53
CA GLY A 114 -3.12 -12.40 -11.53
C GLY A 114 -2.13 -13.26 -10.76
N SER A 115 -1.29 -12.72 -9.88
CA SER A 115 -0.40 -13.57 -9.09
C SER A 115 -0.23 -13.09 -7.65
N ILE A 116 -0.31 -14.06 -6.77
CA ILE A 116 -0.03 -13.84 -5.35
C ILE A 116 1.49 -13.77 -5.18
N LEU A 117 2.00 -12.58 -4.92
CA LEU A 117 3.44 -12.36 -4.74
C LEU A 117 3.79 -12.28 -3.26
N THR A 118 4.35 -13.37 -2.73
CA THR A 118 4.94 -13.43 -1.39
C THR A 118 6.47 -13.26 -1.42
N SER A 119 7.06 -13.17 -2.61
CA SER A 119 8.47 -12.85 -2.79
C SER A 119 8.66 -12.00 -4.04
N PHE A 120 9.42 -10.92 -3.94
CA PHE A 120 9.67 -10.05 -5.08
C PHE A 120 11.01 -9.33 -4.95
N GLY A 121 11.64 -9.03 -6.08
CA GLY A 121 12.83 -8.20 -6.19
C GLY A 121 12.90 -7.57 -7.57
N VAL A 122 13.76 -6.56 -7.72
CA VAL A 122 14.00 -5.90 -9.01
C VAL A 122 15.35 -6.32 -9.55
N THR A 123 15.36 -6.85 -10.76
CA THR A 123 16.55 -7.24 -11.49
C THR A 123 16.73 -6.47 -12.79
N PHE A 124 17.96 -6.22 -13.18
CA PHE A 124 18.37 -5.73 -14.50
C PHE A 124 19.83 -6.15 -14.72
N GLU A 125 20.26 -6.27 -15.96
CA GLU A 125 21.61 -6.71 -16.27
C GLU A 125 22.60 -5.56 -16.10
N PRO A 126 23.74 -5.76 -15.43
CA PRO A 126 24.80 -4.77 -15.38
C PRO A 126 25.47 -4.68 -16.75
N GLU A 127 25.54 -3.47 -17.29
CA GLU A 127 26.18 -3.18 -18.58
C GLU A 127 27.30 -2.16 -18.40
N ASN A 128 28.36 -2.27 -19.21
CA ASN A 128 29.45 -1.30 -19.22
C ASN A 128 28.90 0.11 -19.48
N ASN A 129 29.22 1.04 -18.59
CA ASN A 129 28.70 2.40 -18.64
C ASN A 129 29.79 3.40 -19.01
N THR A 130 29.98 3.65 -20.30
CA THR A 130 30.94 4.67 -20.76
C THR A 130 30.50 6.12 -20.46
N PHE A 131 29.23 6.32 -20.06
CA PHE A 131 28.64 7.62 -19.73
C PHE A 131 28.50 7.87 -18.21
N TRP A 132 29.21 7.07 -17.40
CA TRP A 132 29.07 7.05 -15.94
C TRP A 132 29.35 8.40 -15.25
N GLU A 133 30.21 9.27 -15.81
CA GLU A 133 30.47 10.60 -15.24
C GLU A 133 29.21 11.49 -15.17
N ASN A 134 28.25 11.28 -16.08
CA ASN A 134 27.00 12.05 -16.16
C ASN A 134 25.77 11.27 -15.69
N SER A 135 25.88 9.95 -15.60
CA SER A 135 24.82 9.03 -15.18
C SER A 135 25.44 7.82 -14.48
N PRO A 136 25.99 7.99 -13.27
CA PRO A 136 26.80 6.96 -12.63
C PRO A 136 25.99 5.78 -12.14
N CYS A 137 24.69 5.97 -11.88
CA CYS A 137 23.86 4.96 -11.26
C CYS A 137 22.56 4.72 -12.02
N SER A 138 22.13 3.47 -11.98
CA SER A 138 20.83 2.98 -12.40
C SER A 138 20.09 2.41 -11.20
N TYR A 139 18.79 2.63 -11.13
CA TYR A 139 17.95 2.22 -10.01
C TYR A 139 16.70 1.48 -10.47
N GLY A 140 16.21 0.60 -9.60
CA GLY A 140 14.95 -0.11 -9.78
C GLY A 140 14.28 -0.37 -8.43
N MET A 141 12.97 -0.13 -8.37
CA MET A 141 12.20 -0.27 -7.12
C MET A 141 10.76 -0.66 -7.41
N VAL A 142 10.21 -1.47 -6.51
CA VAL A 142 8.75 -1.58 -6.35
C VAL A 142 8.34 -0.53 -5.33
N VAL A 143 7.37 0.30 -5.67
CA VAL A 143 6.98 1.45 -4.84
C VAL A 143 5.48 1.71 -4.93
N GLU A 144 4.89 2.30 -3.89
CA GLU A 144 3.50 2.77 -3.88
C GLU A 144 3.27 3.71 -5.08
N SER A 145 2.19 3.45 -5.83
CA SER A 145 1.84 4.21 -7.03
C SER A 145 1.74 5.71 -6.71
N SER A 146 2.29 6.54 -7.60
CA SER A 146 2.31 8.01 -7.46
C SER A 146 3.11 8.56 -6.28
N TRP A 147 3.86 7.72 -5.54
CA TRP A 147 4.68 8.20 -4.41
C TRP A 147 6.03 8.77 -4.86
N TYR A 148 6.69 8.12 -5.83
CA TYR A 148 7.99 8.55 -6.31
C TYR A 148 7.86 9.70 -7.32
N ASN A 149 8.66 10.75 -7.14
CA ASN A 149 8.76 11.85 -8.08
C ASN A 149 10.23 12.06 -8.46
N PHE A 150 10.49 12.04 -9.76
CA PHE A 150 11.83 12.10 -10.33
C PHE A 150 12.46 13.49 -10.19
N SER A 151 13.76 13.50 -9.87
CA SER A 151 14.64 14.67 -9.98
C SER A 151 15.84 14.34 -10.87
N GLU A 152 16.34 15.33 -11.63
CA GLU A 152 17.57 15.16 -12.42
C GLU A 152 18.78 14.75 -11.56
N GLU A 153 18.81 15.13 -10.28
CA GLU A 153 19.86 14.70 -9.34
C GLU A 153 19.82 13.19 -9.10
N ASP A 154 18.62 12.59 -9.08
CA ASP A 154 18.46 11.14 -8.86
C ASP A 154 19.16 10.32 -9.95
N ARG A 155 19.36 10.89 -11.16
CA ARG A 155 20.11 10.27 -12.25
C ARG A 155 21.58 10.66 -12.27
N ARG A 156 21.91 11.93 -12.01
CA ARG A 156 23.26 12.49 -12.20
C ARG A 156 24.20 12.20 -11.02
N GLY A 157 23.66 12.10 -9.81
CA GLY A 157 24.48 11.90 -8.63
C GLY A 157 24.80 10.43 -8.37
N TYR A 158 25.85 10.20 -7.59
CA TYR A 158 26.28 8.87 -7.16
C TYR A 158 25.49 8.43 -5.92
N GLU A 159 24.87 7.25 -5.97
CA GLU A 159 24.08 6.66 -4.88
C GLU A 159 22.94 7.54 -4.30
N VAL A 160 22.42 8.51 -5.07
CA VAL A 160 21.44 9.49 -4.59
C VAL A 160 20.20 8.83 -4.02
N LEU A 161 19.55 7.92 -4.74
CA LEU A 161 18.31 7.29 -4.25
C LEU A 161 18.55 6.41 -3.02
N SER A 162 19.67 5.68 -2.99
CA SER A 162 20.05 4.85 -1.84
C SER A 162 20.28 5.70 -0.58
N ASN A 163 20.83 6.90 -0.73
CA ASN A 163 21.07 7.83 0.38
C ASN A 163 19.80 8.59 0.79
N LYS A 164 19.03 9.06 -0.19
CA LYS A 164 17.75 9.79 0.00
C LYS A 164 16.71 8.91 0.68
N TYR A 165 16.66 7.63 0.32
CA TYR A 165 15.74 6.63 0.86
C TYR A 165 16.50 5.55 1.63
N SER A 166 17.32 5.96 2.60
CA SER A 166 18.18 5.07 3.40
C SER A 166 17.41 3.98 4.18
N ARG A 167 16.15 4.26 4.55
CA ARG A 167 15.24 3.27 5.15
C ARG A 167 14.49 2.44 4.12
N GLY A 168 14.42 2.89 2.87
CA GLY A 168 13.62 2.32 1.79
C GLY A 168 12.52 3.26 1.29
N VAL A 169 11.79 2.78 0.28
CA VAL A 169 10.61 3.39 -0.33
C VAL A 169 9.34 2.65 0.13
N PRO A 170 8.18 3.30 0.20
CA PRO A 170 6.97 2.63 0.66
C PRO A 170 6.50 1.58 -0.35
N VAL A 171 6.21 0.39 0.15
CA VAL A 171 5.54 -0.69 -0.58
C VAL A 171 4.25 -1.04 0.15
N VAL A 172 3.16 -1.12 -0.61
CA VAL A 172 1.84 -1.50 -0.08
C VAL A 172 1.66 -3.01 -0.15
N LEU A 173 1.30 -3.62 0.97
CA LEU A 173 1.03 -5.04 1.11
C LEU A 173 -0.45 -5.22 1.39
N ASP A 174 -1.11 -6.11 0.66
CA ASP A 174 -2.41 -6.60 1.07
C ASP A 174 -2.20 -7.72 2.10
N PHE A 175 -3.17 -7.94 2.98
CA PHE A 175 -3.17 -9.13 3.82
C PHE A 175 -4.51 -9.86 3.82
N ALA A 176 -4.45 -11.19 3.81
CA ALA A 176 -5.59 -12.08 3.92
C ALA A 176 -5.14 -13.43 4.49
N PHE A 177 -5.99 -14.05 5.30
CA PHE A 177 -5.76 -15.38 5.86
C PHE A 177 -6.18 -16.44 4.86
N ARG A 178 -5.29 -17.41 4.63
CA ARG A 178 -5.42 -18.42 3.57
C ARG A 178 -5.76 -19.81 4.06
N ASP A 179 -6.02 -19.94 5.34
CA ASP A 179 -6.52 -21.18 5.95
C ASP A 179 -8.01 -21.44 5.63
N GLY A 180 -8.62 -20.61 4.78
CA GLY A 180 -9.95 -20.85 4.25
C GLY A 180 -10.59 -19.68 3.54
N SER A 181 -11.91 -19.75 3.46
CA SER A 181 -12.79 -18.67 3.02
C SER A 181 -13.80 -18.38 4.13
N CYS A 182 -14.58 -17.32 3.96
CA CYS A 182 -15.63 -17.00 4.91
C CYS A 182 -16.59 -18.18 5.15
N PRO A 183 -17.08 -18.36 6.39
CA PRO A 183 -18.10 -19.35 6.72
C PRO A 183 -19.34 -19.26 5.82
N TYR A 184 -20.00 -20.39 5.59
CA TYR A 184 -21.28 -20.44 4.90
C TYR A 184 -22.42 -19.89 5.80
N ALA A 185 -23.59 -19.64 5.21
CA ALA A 185 -24.75 -19.03 5.89
C ALA A 185 -25.28 -19.84 7.08
N ASP A 186 -24.88 -21.11 7.23
CA ASP A 186 -25.22 -21.95 8.39
C ASP A 186 -24.43 -21.59 9.66
N GLY A 187 -23.47 -20.67 9.57
CA GLY A 187 -22.68 -20.18 10.71
C GLY A 187 -21.63 -21.16 11.20
N SER A 188 -21.34 -22.24 10.46
CA SER A 188 -20.32 -23.21 10.83
C SER A 188 -18.91 -22.60 10.69
N VAL A 189 -18.22 -22.46 11.82
CA VAL A 189 -16.89 -21.86 11.88
C VAL A 189 -15.81 -22.95 11.93
N ARG A 190 -14.78 -22.81 11.11
CA ARG A 190 -13.64 -23.73 11.06
C ARG A 190 -12.70 -23.49 12.25
N PRO A 191 -12.00 -24.51 12.76
CA PRO A 191 -10.91 -24.30 13.71
C PRO A 191 -9.88 -23.31 13.13
N GLY A 192 -9.47 -22.32 13.93
CA GLY A 192 -8.51 -21.29 13.50
C GLY A 192 -9.11 -20.05 12.84
N TYR A 193 -10.45 -19.95 12.71
CA TYR A 193 -11.11 -18.74 12.24
C TYR A 193 -10.78 -17.52 13.12
N ARG A 194 -10.46 -16.40 12.46
CA ARG A 194 -9.84 -15.24 13.14
C ARG A 194 -10.76 -14.04 13.35
N CYS A 195 -11.95 -14.01 12.76
CA CYS A 195 -12.91 -12.93 13.04
C CYS A 195 -13.59 -13.23 14.38
N VAL A 196 -12.99 -12.73 15.46
CA VAL A 196 -13.44 -13.03 16.84
C VAL A 196 -14.44 -12.03 17.37
N ASN A 197 -14.59 -10.87 16.72
CA ASN A 197 -15.52 -9.83 17.15
C ASN A 197 -16.93 -10.05 16.57
N GLY A 198 -17.96 -9.95 17.43
CA GLY A 198 -19.36 -10.05 17.02
C GLY A 198 -19.88 -8.92 16.13
N ASN A 199 -19.30 -7.72 16.23
CA ASN A 199 -19.61 -6.54 15.39
C ASN A 199 -18.69 -6.45 14.16
N SER A 200 -18.32 -7.61 13.61
CA SER A 200 -17.47 -7.71 12.44
C SER A 200 -18.05 -8.67 11.41
N SER A 201 -17.59 -8.52 10.18
CA SER A 201 -17.94 -9.33 9.04
C SER A 201 -16.69 -9.98 8.48
N CYS A 202 -16.85 -11.19 7.94
CA CYS A 202 -15.83 -11.82 7.13
C CYS A 202 -16.00 -11.40 5.67
N VAL A 203 -14.88 -11.07 5.02
CA VAL A 203 -14.85 -10.70 3.60
C VAL A 203 -13.85 -11.61 2.88
N ASN A 204 -14.30 -12.28 1.81
CA ASN A 204 -13.40 -13.05 0.96
C ASN A 204 -12.48 -12.09 0.19
N ALA A 205 -11.19 -12.39 0.16
CA ALA A 205 -10.24 -11.61 -0.61
C ALA A 205 -10.53 -11.76 -2.11
N THR A 206 -10.51 -10.64 -2.85
CA THR A 206 -10.80 -10.64 -4.30
C THR A 206 -9.55 -10.82 -5.15
N SER A 207 -8.39 -10.41 -4.63
CA SER A 207 -7.07 -10.50 -5.27
C SER A 207 -6.33 -11.80 -4.95
N ALA A 208 -6.81 -12.59 -3.98
CA ALA A 208 -6.16 -13.82 -3.54
C ALA A 208 -7.19 -14.81 -2.99
N GLU A 209 -6.89 -16.12 -3.03
CA GLU A 209 -7.61 -17.07 -2.17
C GLU A 209 -7.39 -16.68 -0.70
N GLY A 210 -8.47 -16.61 0.07
CA GLY A 210 -8.42 -16.25 1.49
C GLY A 210 -9.57 -15.36 1.96
N TYR A 211 -9.50 -14.93 3.21
CA TYR A 211 -10.43 -13.99 3.81
C TYR A 211 -9.74 -13.02 4.77
N PHE A 212 -10.40 -11.90 5.05
CA PHE A 212 -10.04 -10.99 6.12
C PHE A 212 -11.30 -10.57 6.87
N CYS A 213 -11.10 -9.91 8.01
CA CYS A 213 -12.17 -9.49 8.90
C CYS A 213 -12.27 -7.98 8.83
N LYS A 214 -13.49 -7.46 8.78
CA LYS A 214 -13.77 -6.03 8.75
C LYS A 214 -14.83 -5.70 9.79
N CYS A 215 -14.65 -4.65 10.59
CA CYS A 215 -15.73 -4.13 11.42
C CYS A 215 -16.94 -3.78 10.55
N TRP A 216 -18.14 -3.85 11.11
CA TRP A 216 -19.35 -3.44 10.40
C TRP A 216 -19.31 -1.96 9.99
N GLU A 217 -20.20 -1.58 9.08
CA GLU A 217 -20.44 -0.17 8.81
C GLU A 217 -20.84 0.53 10.12
N HIS A 218 -20.33 1.75 10.33
CA HIS A 218 -20.46 2.51 11.59
C HIS A 218 -19.71 1.94 12.80
N TYR A 219 -18.82 0.97 12.58
CA TYR A 219 -17.90 0.47 13.61
C TYR A 219 -16.46 0.64 13.17
N ASP A 220 -15.57 0.96 14.12
CA ASP A 220 -14.13 1.07 13.88
C ASP A 220 -13.33 0.28 14.91
N GLY A 221 -12.09 -0.09 14.55
CA GLY A 221 -11.14 -0.79 15.38
C GLY A 221 -10.66 -2.10 14.77
N ASN A 222 -10.41 -3.10 15.62
CA ASN A 222 -9.73 -4.33 15.23
C ASN A 222 -10.65 -5.58 15.39
N PRO A 223 -11.16 -6.17 14.28
CA PRO A 223 -12.05 -7.33 14.33
C PRO A 223 -11.36 -8.63 14.75
N TYR A 224 -10.03 -8.64 14.82
CA TYR A 224 -9.22 -9.77 15.30
C TYR A 224 -9.02 -9.79 16.81
N ILE A 225 -9.55 -8.79 17.52
CA ILE A 225 -9.50 -8.68 18.98
C ILE A 225 -10.93 -8.80 19.54
N PRO A 226 -11.17 -9.59 20.60
CA PRO A 226 -12.46 -9.62 21.28
C PRO A 226 -12.86 -8.20 21.71
N ASN A 227 -14.08 -7.78 21.37
CA ASN A 227 -14.55 -6.40 21.58
C ASN A 227 -13.66 -5.30 20.94
N GLY A 228 -12.83 -5.63 19.94
CA GLY A 228 -12.00 -4.65 19.24
C GLY A 228 -12.71 -3.74 18.21
N CYS A 229 -13.90 -4.09 17.71
CA CYS A 229 -14.77 -3.21 16.92
C CYS A 229 -15.76 -2.49 17.83
N GLN A 230 -15.71 -1.17 17.85
CA GLN A 230 -16.56 -0.29 18.67
C GLN A 230 -17.40 0.61 17.77
N ASP A 231 -18.60 0.95 18.26
CA ASP A 231 -19.51 1.85 17.58
C ASP A 231 -18.86 3.23 17.44
N ILE A 232 -18.97 3.81 16.24
CA ILE A 232 -18.43 5.14 15.95
C ILE A 232 -19.44 6.16 16.47
N ASN A 233 -18.99 7.11 17.30
CA ASN A 233 -19.82 8.25 17.65
C ASN A 233 -19.71 9.33 16.55
N GLU A 234 -20.47 9.21 15.47
CA GLU A 234 -20.32 10.13 14.32
C GLU A 234 -20.63 11.58 14.69
N CYS A 235 -21.56 11.80 15.64
CA CYS A 235 -21.94 13.13 16.09
C CYS A 235 -20.80 13.83 16.84
N GLU A 236 -20.02 13.11 17.64
CA GLU A 236 -18.85 13.65 18.33
C GLU A 236 -17.68 13.85 17.36
N LEU A 237 -17.42 12.88 16.48
CA LEU A 237 -16.33 12.96 15.51
C LEU A 237 -16.46 14.16 14.56
N ARG A 238 -17.67 14.45 14.07
CA ARG A 238 -17.92 15.61 13.19
C ARG A 238 -17.85 16.96 13.92
N GLU A 239 -17.98 16.97 15.24
CA GLU A 239 -17.79 18.15 16.07
C GLU A 239 -16.31 18.42 16.32
N GLN A 240 -15.52 17.36 16.51
CA GLN A 240 -14.08 17.43 16.72
C GLN A 240 -13.29 17.69 15.43
N ASN A 241 -13.76 17.18 14.30
CA ASN A 241 -13.11 17.33 13.00
C ASN A 241 -14.11 17.82 11.94
N THR A 242 -13.88 19.03 11.43
CA THR A 242 -14.73 19.66 10.41
C THR A 242 -14.76 18.88 9.09
N ASP A 243 -13.67 18.18 8.74
CA ASP A 243 -13.56 17.42 7.49
C ASP A 243 -14.49 16.20 7.49
N LEU A 244 -14.86 15.70 8.69
CA LEU A 244 -15.80 14.59 8.84
C LEU A 244 -17.26 15.01 8.73
N ARG A 245 -17.56 16.31 8.61
CA ARG A 245 -18.95 16.77 8.40
C ARG A 245 -19.51 16.35 7.05
N ASP A 246 -18.66 16.20 6.04
CA ASP A 246 -19.07 15.74 4.72
C ASP A 246 -19.24 14.21 4.70
N LEU A 247 -18.46 13.48 5.49
CA LEU A 247 -18.60 12.03 5.66
C LEU A 247 -19.82 11.66 6.52
N TYR A 248 -20.12 12.48 7.52
CA TYR A 248 -21.26 12.33 8.43
C TYR A 248 -22.17 13.58 8.39
N PRO A 249 -22.90 13.76 7.27
CA PRO A 249 -23.68 14.97 7.02
C PRO A 249 -24.89 15.07 7.94
N CYS A 250 -25.02 16.24 8.59
CA CYS A 250 -26.17 16.56 9.42
C CYS A 250 -26.32 18.07 9.65
N ASP A 251 -27.37 18.64 9.07
CA ASP A 251 -27.76 20.06 9.21
C ASP A 251 -28.90 20.25 10.23
N GLY A 252 -28.90 19.40 11.26
CA GLY A 252 -29.95 19.33 12.26
C GLY A 252 -29.43 19.00 13.64
N ILE A 253 -30.25 18.28 14.40
CA ILE A 253 -29.87 17.66 15.66
C ILE A 253 -29.33 16.27 15.33
N CYS A 254 -28.06 16.07 15.60
CA CYS A 254 -27.39 14.78 15.50
C CYS A 254 -27.58 14.01 16.81
N LYS A 255 -27.86 12.71 16.72
CA LYS A 255 -27.92 11.81 17.86
C LYS A 255 -27.29 10.46 17.51
N ASN A 256 -26.23 10.08 18.24
CA ASN A 256 -25.58 8.79 18.05
C ASN A 256 -26.50 7.62 18.41
N ARG A 257 -26.33 6.48 17.73
CA ARG A 257 -26.97 5.20 18.05
C ARG A 257 -26.06 4.05 17.64
N LEU A 258 -26.35 2.83 18.11
CA LEU A 258 -25.59 1.67 17.64
C LEU A 258 -25.83 1.45 16.14
N GLY A 259 -24.74 1.36 15.38
CA GLY A 259 -24.79 1.19 13.93
C GLY A 259 -25.10 2.47 13.17
N GLY A 260 -24.74 3.64 13.71
CA GLY A 260 -24.74 4.92 13.01
C GLY A 260 -25.36 6.07 13.81
N TYR A 261 -25.90 7.07 13.12
CA TYR A 261 -26.52 8.24 13.78
C TYR A 261 -27.89 8.58 13.21
N ASP A 262 -28.70 9.23 14.05
CA ASP A 262 -29.93 9.89 13.66
C ASP A 262 -29.63 11.37 13.40
N CYS A 263 -30.06 11.89 12.25
CA CYS A 263 -30.06 13.32 11.98
C CYS A 263 -31.48 13.82 11.70
N ARG A 264 -31.95 14.79 12.49
CA ARG A 264 -33.31 15.34 12.36
C ARG A 264 -33.30 16.85 12.29
N CYS A 265 -34.19 17.44 11.51
CA CYS A 265 -34.32 18.89 11.45
C CYS A 265 -34.64 19.46 12.83
N LYS A 266 -34.15 20.68 13.10
CA LYS A 266 -34.41 21.39 14.35
C LYS A 266 -35.94 21.55 14.58
N PRO A 267 -36.40 21.66 15.84
CA PRO A 267 -37.81 21.92 16.14
C PRO A 267 -38.35 23.09 15.33
N GLY A 268 -39.55 22.94 14.76
CA GLY A 268 -40.15 23.93 13.86
C GLY A 268 -39.73 23.82 12.39
N MET A 269 -38.86 22.87 12.02
CA MET A 269 -38.46 22.61 10.63
C MET A 269 -38.93 21.22 10.13
N LYS A 270 -39.00 21.03 8.81
CA LYS A 270 -39.30 19.79 8.09
C LYS A 270 -38.36 19.61 6.89
N GLY A 271 -38.12 18.38 6.48
CA GLY A 271 -37.23 18.07 5.35
C GLY A 271 -36.27 16.93 5.71
N ASP A 272 -35.22 16.77 4.90
CA ASP A 272 -34.15 15.81 5.12
C ASP A 272 -32.92 16.55 5.66
N ALA A 273 -32.59 16.29 6.92
CA ALA A 273 -31.48 16.93 7.64
C ALA A 273 -30.12 16.38 7.24
N ILE A 274 -30.06 15.17 6.69
CA ILE A 274 -28.81 14.61 6.14
C ILE A 274 -28.47 15.34 4.84
N LYS A 275 -29.48 15.66 4.02
CA LYS A 275 -29.30 16.40 2.76
C LYS A 275 -29.31 17.92 2.89
N GLY A 276 -29.43 18.47 4.10
CA GLY A 276 -29.50 19.92 4.31
C GLY A 276 -30.78 20.60 3.79
N THR A 277 -31.85 19.84 3.56
CA THR A 277 -33.10 20.35 2.97
C THR A 277 -34.14 20.78 4.01
N CYS A 278 -33.69 21.06 5.25
CA CYS A 278 -34.58 21.49 6.33
C CYS A 278 -35.14 22.88 6.02
N THR A 279 -36.48 22.97 6.00
CA THR A 279 -37.23 24.22 5.79
C THR A 279 -38.20 24.45 6.94
N GLU A 280 -38.56 25.70 7.20
CA GLU A 280 -39.49 26.01 8.28
C GLU A 280 -40.88 25.43 8.01
N LYS A 281 -41.49 24.84 9.04
CA LYS A 281 -42.86 24.31 8.98
C LYS A 281 -43.90 25.41 8.95
N PHE A 282 -43.65 26.50 9.66
CA PHE A 282 -44.60 27.58 9.86
C PHE A 282 -44.22 28.79 9.00
N PRO A 283 -45.15 29.33 8.20
CA PRO A 283 -44.91 30.62 7.54
C PRO A 283 -44.73 31.72 8.59
N LEU A 284 -44.01 32.78 8.23
CA LEU A 284 -43.77 33.95 9.10
C LEU A 284 -45.05 34.45 9.78
N ALA A 285 -46.17 34.49 9.05
CA ALA A 285 -47.47 34.91 9.56
C ALA A 285 -47.97 34.08 10.77
N ALA A 286 -47.67 32.77 10.81
CA ALA A 286 -48.07 31.90 11.91
C ALA A 286 -47.15 32.00 13.14
N LYS A 287 -45.91 32.49 12.96
CA LYS A 287 -44.95 32.71 14.05
C LYS A 287 -45.18 34.00 14.84
N VAL A 288 -45.86 34.98 14.24
CA VAL A 288 -46.13 36.30 14.83
C VAL A 288 -47.39 36.27 15.74
N VAL A 289 -48.17 35.19 15.71
CA VAL A 289 -49.44 35.04 16.44
C VAL A 289 -49.26 34.38 17.83
N VAL A 290 -48.02 34.11 18.26
CA VAL A 290 -47.68 33.50 19.56
C VAL A 290 -46.99 34.51 20.47
#